data_AF-A0A550JKZ6-F1
#
_entry.id   AF-A0A550JKZ6-F1
#
_cell.length_a   1.000
_cell.length_b   1.000
_cell.length_c   1.000
_cell.angle_alpha   90.00
_cell.angle_beta   90.00
_cell.angle_gamma   90.00
#
_symmetry.space_group_name_H-M   'P 1'
#
loop_
_entity.id
_entity.type
_entity.pdbx_description
1 polymer ?
#
loop_
_entity_poly.entity_id
_entity_poly.type
_entity_poly.pdbx_seq_one_letter_code
_entity_poly.pdbx_strand_id
1 'polypeptide(L)'
;MPQFWLMKSEPNCFSFDDLLRSPERTSPWDGVRNYQARNFLRDEIHVGDGVLFYHSNVPAPAIVGVAKVVRAGYPDHTARDPDSDHFDPRATVDNPIWYMVDVQALMAFPQPVSRETMKAHPLLSDMAVLKRGNRLSVLPVDPRHWPVLFELGGISPARINELLISTGGEDDSSR
;
A
#
# COMPACT_ATOMS: atom_id res chain seq x y z
N MET A 1 17.29 1.14 5.31
CA MET A 1 16.62 1.97 4.29
C MET A 1 15.19 1.46 4.18
N PRO A 2 14.18 2.34 4.04
CA PRO A 2 12.80 1.89 3.89
C PRO A 2 12.66 0.99 2.67
N GLN A 3 11.84 -0.05 2.80
CA GLN A 3 11.45 -0.90 1.69
C GLN A 3 10.25 -0.29 0.96
N PHE A 4 10.00 -0.78 -0.25
CA PHE A 4 8.96 -0.25 -1.11
C PHE A 4 7.97 -1.34 -1.49
N TRP A 5 6.69 -0.98 -1.43
CA TRP A 5 5.58 -1.89 -1.64
C TRP A 5 4.59 -1.32 -2.64
N LEU A 6 3.90 -2.19 -3.35
CA LEU A 6 2.71 -1.87 -4.12
C LEU A 6 1.53 -2.61 -3.49
N MET A 7 0.51 -1.87 -3.09
CA MET A 7 -0.67 -2.41 -2.43
C MET A 7 -1.91 -2.07 -3.26
N LYS A 8 -2.68 -3.11 -3.59
CA LYS A 8 -3.83 -3.03 -4.49
C LYS A 8 -5.11 -2.83 -3.71
N SER A 9 -5.91 -1.86 -4.14
CA SER A 9 -7.28 -1.67 -3.68
C SER A 9 -8.22 -1.45 -4.87
N GLU A 10 -9.45 -1.92 -4.76
CA GLU A 10 -10.49 -1.59 -5.73
C GLU A 10 -11.12 -0.26 -5.34
N PRO A 11 -11.17 0.75 -6.22
CA PRO A 11 -11.63 2.09 -5.85
C PRO A 11 -13.11 2.15 -5.46
N ASN A 12 -13.91 1.15 -5.83
CA ASN A 12 -15.29 1.04 -5.40
C ASN A 12 -15.42 0.53 -3.94
N CYS A 13 -14.38 -0.10 -3.41
CA CYS A 13 -14.33 -0.55 -2.02
C CYS A 13 -13.60 0.48 -1.15
N PHE A 14 -12.38 0.86 -1.56
CA PHE A 14 -11.58 1.87 -0.85
C PHE A 14 -10.60 2.54 -1.82
N SER A 15 -10.91 3.76 -2.24
CA SER A 15 -10.08 4.55 -3.14
C SER A 15 -8.94 5.28 -2.41
N PHE A 16 -8.04 5.90 -3.17
CA PHE A 16 -7.00 6.73 -2.55
C PHE A 16 -7.59 8.04 -2.00
N ASP A 17 -8.68 8.53 -2.58
CA ASP A 17 -9.42 9.69 -2.05
C ASP A 17 -10.10 9.37 -0.72
N ASP A 18 -10.52 8.12 -0.51
CA ASP A 18 -11.03 7.67 0.79
C ASP A 18 -9.92 7.67 1.85
N LEU A 19 -8.72 7.20 1.49
CA LEU A 19 -7.55 7.29 2.36
C LEU A 19 -7.20 8.75 2.70
N LEU A 20 -7.22 9.64 1.71
CA LEU A 20 -6.97 11.08 1.91
C LEU A 20 -8.01 11.75 2.83
N ARG A 21 -9.26 11.27 2.82
CA ARG A 21 -10.36 11.76 3.67
C ARG A 21 -10.44 11.08 5.03
N SER A 22 -9.70 9.99 5.23
CA SER A 22 -9.66 9.28 6.51
C SER A 22 -9.05 10.16 7.61
N PRO A 23 -9.41 9.97 8.89
CA PRO A 23 -8.77 10.67 10.00
C PRO A 23 -7.24 10.55 9.92
N GLU A 24 -6.54 11.68 10.05
CA GLU A 24 -5.08 11.75 9.91
C GLU A 24 -4.53 11.19 8.58
N ARG A 25 -5.39 11.08 7.57
CA ARG A 25 -5.14 10.41 6.28
C ARG A 25 -4.68 8.96 6.43
N THR A 26 -5.12 8.31 7.51
CA THR A 26 -4.63 6.99 7.92
C THR A 26 -5.79 5.99 7.95
N SER A 27 -5.54 4.78 7.46
CA SER A 27 -6.50 3.68 7.49
C SER A 27 -5.77 2.35 7.67
N PRO A 28 -6.39 1.36 8.34
CA PRO A 28 -5.92 -0.02 8.27
C PRO A 28 -5.99 -0.53 6.84
N TRP A 29 -5.04 -1.38 6.47
CA TRP A 29 -5.02 -2.14 5.23
C TRP A 29 -5.48 -3.58 5.48
N ASP A 30 -6.76 -3.70 5.81
CA ASP A 30 -7.40 -4.98 6.15
C ASP A 30 -7.70 -5.87 4.91
N GLY A 31 -8.39 -6.98 5.14
CA GLY A 31 -9.01 -7.76 4.07
C GLY A 31 -8.07 -8.63 3.24
N VAL A 32 -6.77 -8.65 3.54
CA VAL A 32 -5.81 -9.51 2.83
C VAL A 32 -6.03 -10.97 3.21
N ARG A 33 -6.44 -11.79 2.23
CA ARG A 33 -6.73 -13.24 2.37
C ARG A 33 -5.82 -14.15 1.54
N ASN A 34 -4.66 -13.65 1.15
CA ASN A 34 -3.62 -14.44 0.50
C ASN A 34 -2.44 -14.66 1.47
N TYR A 35 -2.03 -15.92 1.68
CA TYR A 35 -0.98 -16.26 2.65
C TYR A 35 0.37 -15.60 2.37
N GLN A 36 0.77 -15.45 1.11
CA GLN A 36 2.03 -14.80 0.77
C GLN A 36 1.94 -13.29 1.02
N ALA A 37 0.86 -12.65 0.59
CA ALA A 37 0.62 -11.23 0.86
C ALA A 37 0.54 -10.95 2.38
N ARG A 38 -0.10 -11.84 3.13
CA ARG A 38 -0.12 -11.79 4.60
C ARG A 38 1.28 -11.88 5.20
N ASN A 39 2.11 -12.80 4.72
CA ASN A 39 3.48 -12.93 5.23
C ASN A 39 4.26 -11.63 5.02
N PHE A 40 4.09 -10.96 3.87
CA PHE A 40 4.68 -9.63 3.67
C PHE A 40 4.20 -8.62 4.72
N LEU A 41 2.89 -8.53 4.98
CA LEU A 41 2.33 -7.62 5.99
C LEU A 41 2.83 -7.91 7.40
N ARG A 42 2.96 -9.19 7.75
CA ARG A 42 3.34 -9.64 9.09
C ARG A 42 4.84 -9.54 9.35
N ASP A 43 5.66 -9.95 8.38
CA ASP A 43 7.07 -10.26 8.59
C ASP A 43 8.03 -9.27 7.92
N GLU A 44 7.61 -8.60 6.85
CA GLU A 44 8.52 -7.83 5.99
C GLU A 44 8.19 -6.34 5.89
N ILE A 45 6.92 -5.95 6.07
CA ILE A 45 6.47 -4.56 6.05
C ILE A 45 6.72 -3.91 7.41
N HIS A 46 7.47 -2.81 7.42
CA HIS A 46 7.84 -2.07 8.62
C HIS A 46 7.35 -0.63 8.58
N VAL A 47 7.27 0.01 9.75
CA VAL A 47 6.97 1.45 9.86
C VAL A 47 8.01 2.25 9.07
N GLY A 48 7.54 3.22 8.29
CA GLY A 48 8.37 4.05 7.40
C GLY A 48 8.54 3.49 5.99
N ASP A 49 8.12 2.25 5.71
CA ASP A 49 8.14 1.71 4.36
C ASP A 49 7.19 2.48 3.44
N GLY A 50 7.60 2.67 2.18
CA GLY A 50 6.83 3.37 1.16
C GLY A 50 5.82 2.46 0.48
N VAL A 51 4.62 2.98 0.22
CA VAL A 51 3.52 2.24 -0.42
C VAL A 51 3.03 2.98 -1.66
N LEU A 52 3.10 2.33 -2.82
CA LEU A 52 2.37 2.74 -4.03
C LEU A 52 0.94 2.21 -3.94
N PHE A 53 -0.03 3.13 -3.88
CA PHE A 53 -1.44 2.79 -3.87
C PHE A 53 -1.91 2.50 -5.29
N TYR A 54 -2.32 1.26 -5.55
CA TYR A 54 -2.68 0.78 -6.87
C TYR A 54 -4.18 0.52 -6.97
N HIS A 55 -4.87 1.23 -7.86
CA HIS A 55 -6.26 0.91 -8.20
C HIS A 55 -6.30 -0.32 -9.11
N SER A 56 -6.90 -1.40 -8.61
CA SER A 56 -7.09 -2.67 -9.32
C SER A 56 -8.55 -2.94 -9.68
N ASN A 57 -8.78 -3.99 -10.47
CA ASN A 57 -10.11 -4.44 -10.90
C ASN A 57 -10.97 -3.36 -11.58
N VAL A 58 -10.31 -2.46 -12.31
CA VAL A 58 -10.95 -1.40 -13.09
C VAL A 58 -10.47 -1.43 -14.55
N PRO A 59 -11.15 -0.78 -15.50
CA PRO A 59 -10.73 -0.77 -16.91
C PRO A 59 -9.32 -0.21 -17.14
N ALA A 60 -8.90 0.77 -16.33
CA ALA A 60 -7.58 1.39 -16.40
C ALA A 60 -6.82 1.29 -15.06
N PRO A 61 -6.26 0.11 -14.71
CA PRO A 61 -5.53 -0.06 -13.45
C PRO A 61 -4.25 0.78 -13.43
N ALA A 62 -4.00 1.48 -12.33
CA ALA A 62 -2.91 2.44 -12.23
C ALA A 62 -2.41 2.60 -10.79
N ILE A 63 -1.17 3.07 -10.66
CA ILE A 63 -0.70 3.68 -9.40
C ILE A 63 -1.27 5.09 -9.35
N VAL A 64 -1.97 5.43 -8.28
CA VAL A 64 -2.70 6.70 -8.14
C VAL A 64 -2.18 7.61 -7.04
N GLY A 65 -1.29 7.09 -6.18
CA GLY A 65 -0.78 7.83 -5.05
C GLY A 65 0.30 7.07 -4.30
N VAL A 66 0.90 7.77 -3.34
CA VAL A 66 1.87 7.22 -2.40
C VAL A 66 1.37 7.40 -0.97
N ALA A 67 1.57 6.36 -0.17
CA ALA A 67 1.41 6.32 1.25
C ALA A 67 2.71 5.83 1.92
N LYS A 68 2.74 5.85 3.25
CA LYS A 68 3.75 5.15 4.04
C LYS A 68 3.08 4.29 5.11
N VAL A 69 3.79 3.31 5.60
CA VAL A 69 3.35 2.49 6.73
C VAL A 69 3.60 3.25 8.04
N VAL A 70 2.55 3.40 8.85
CA VAL A 70 2.61 4.06 10.17
C VAL A 70 2.43 3.09 11.33
N ARG A 71 1.95 1.86 11.04
CA ARG A 71 1.92 0.75 11.99
C ARG A 71 2.28 -0.56 11.29
N ALA A 72 3.28 -1.27 11.80
CA ALA A 72 3.70 -2.57 11.28
C ALA A 72 2.66 -3.67 11.57
N GLY A 73 2.87 -4.87 11.01
CA GLY A 73 1.92 -5.98 10.99
C GLY A 73 1.27 -6.31 12.34
N TYR A 74 -0.06 -6.34 12.37
CA TYR A 74 -0.86 -6.74 13.52
C TYR A 74 -2.11 -7.54 13.09
N PRO A 75 -2.73 -8.32 14.00
CA PRO A 75 -3.90 -9.12 13.66
C PRO A 75 -5.03 -8.31 13.02
N ASP A 76 -5.51 -8.79 11.88
CA ASP A 76 -6.64 -8.21 11.18
C ASP A 76 -7.94 -8.53 11.94
N HIS A 77 -8.56 -7.49 12.51
CA HIS A 77 -9.76 -7.66 13.32
C HIS A 77 -11.00 -7.97 12.47
N THR A 78 -11.03 -7.56 11.19
CA THR A 78 -12.14 -7.84 10.26
C THR A 78 -12.30 -9.34 10.00
N ALA A 79 -11.21 -10.11 10.10
CA ALA A 79 -11.25 -11.56 9.96
C ALA A 79 -12.10 -12.26 11.03
N ARG A 80 -12.38 -11.60 12.15
CA ARG A 80 -13.13 -12.15 13.29
C ARG A 80 -14.54 -11.55 13.40
N ASP A 81 -14.89 -10.64 12.51
CA ASP A 81 -16.20 -9.99 12.47
C ASP A 81 -17.11 -10.76 11.50
N PRO A 82 -18.17 -11.43 11.97
CA PRO A 82 -19.09 -12.18 11.11
C PRO A 82 -19.81 -11.34 10.05
N ASP A 83 -19.91 -10.02 10.26
CA ASP A 83 -20.57 -9.10 9.33
C ASP A 83 -19.59 -8.53 8.29
N SER A 84 -18.29 -8.82 8.40
CA SER A 84 -17.28 -8.42 7.42
C SER A 84 -17.28 -9.32 6.18
N ASP A 85 -17.11 -8.71 5.00
CA ASP A 85 -16.86 -9.41 3.73
C ASP A 85 -15.63 -10.34 3.76
N HIS A 86 -14.78 -10.18 4.77
CA HIS A 86 -13.52 -10.91 4.91
C HIS A 86 -13.46 -11.78 6.17
N PHE A 87 -14.61 -12.12 6.76
CA PHE A 87 -14.70 -13.04 7.89
C PHE A 87 -14.02 -14.39 7.60
N ASP A 88 -13.27 -14.91 8.57
CA ASP A 88 -12.73 -16.27 8.55
C ASP A 88 -12.99 -16.92 9.92
N PRO A 89 -13.90 -17.91 10.02
CA PRO A 89 -14.27 -18.52 11.30
C PRO A 89 -13.12 -19.25 12.00
N ARG A 90 -11.99 -19.46 11.31
CA ARG A 90 -10.78 -20.07 11.87
C ARG A 90 -9.89 -19.05 12.57
N ALA A 91 -10.05 -17.76 12.28
CA ALA A 91 -9.30 -16.68 12.90
C ALA A 91 -9.92 -16.35 14.27
N THR A 92 -9.12 -16.40 15.32
CA THR A 92 -9.57 -16.08 16.69
C THR A 92 -8.60 -15.08 17.34
N VAL A 93 -8.93 -14.62 18.55
CA VAL A 93 -8.02 -13.78 19.36
C VAL A 93 -6.71 -14.51 19.64
N ASP A 94 -6.80 -15.77 20.09
CA ASP A 94 -5.63 -16.58 20.46
C ASP A 94 -4.91 -17.19 19.26
N ASN A 95 -5.56 -17.22 18.09
CA ASN A 95 -5.01 -17.74 16.84
C ASN A 95 -5.29 -16.78 15.67
N PRO A 96 -4.57 -15.63 15.59
CA PRO A 96 -4.72 -14.69 14.49
C PRO A 96 -4.11 -15.28 13.21
N ILE A 97 -4.96 -15.51 12.20
CA ILE A 97 -4.53 -16.06 10.90
C ILE A 97 -4.12 -14.95 9.93
N TRP A 98 -4.82 -13.81 9.98
CA TRP A 98 -4.71 -12.70 9.04
C TRP A 98 -4.11 -11.47 9.72
N TYR A 99 -3.36 -10.70 8.95
CA TYR A 99 -2.60 -9.54 9.43
C TYR A 99 -2.83 -8.37 8.50
N MET A 100 -2.74 -7.18 9.06
CA MET A 100 -2.85 -5.90 8.38
C MET A 100 -1.84 -4.91 8.96
N VAL A 101 -1.70 -3.77 8.30
CA VAL A 101 -0.84 -2.65 8.68
C VAL A 101 -1.68 -1.37 8.64
N ASP A 102 -1.21 -0.28 9.24
CA ASP A 102 -1.83 1.04 9.00
C ASP A 102 -0.98 1.81 8.01
N VAL A 103 -1.63 2.41 7.01
CA VAL A 103 -0.98 3.27 6.03
C VAL A 103 -1.50 4.69 6.14
N GLN A 104 -0.62 5.66 5.99
CA GLN A 104 -0.95 7.08 5.92
C GLN A 104 -0.69 7.61 4.51
N ALA A 105 -1.70 8.20 3.86
CA ALA A 105 -1.51 8.86 2.57
C ALA A 105 -0.57 10.06 2.69
N LEU A 106 0.41 10.10 1.77
CA LEU A 106 1.35 11.20 1.65
C LEU A 106 0.88 12.17 0.56
N MET A 107 0.68 11.66 -0.66
CA MET A 107 0.17 12.47 -1.76
C MET A 107 -0.41 11.62 -2.89
N ALA A 108 -1.37 12.21 -3.62
CA ALA A 108 -1.83 11.67 -4.89
C ALA A 108 -0.76 11.89 -5.96
N PHE A 109 -0.69 10.99 -6.94
CA PHE A 109 0.12 11.21 -8.12
C PHE A 109 -0.60 12.21 -9.03
N PRO A 110 0.03 13.35 -9.40
CA PRO A 110 -0.53 14.27 -10.38
C PRO A 110 -0.95 13.58 -11.69
N GLN A 111 -0.19 12.56 -12.09
CA GLN A 111 -0.49 11.72 -13.25
C GLN A 111 -0.53 10.26 -12.81
N PRO A 112 -1.70 9.58 -12.84
CA PRO A 112 -1.76 8.15 -12.54
C PRO A 112 -0.87 7.33 -13.49
N VAL A 113 -0.02 6.48 -12.94
CA VAL A 113 0.89 5.64 -13.73
C VAL A 113 0.18 4.34 -14.07
N SER A 114 -0.38 4.29 -15.28
CA SER A 114 -1.19 3.16 -15.74
C SER A 114 -0.37 1.87 -15.89
N ARG A 115 -1.06 0.73 -15.82
CA ARG A 115 -0.48 -0.58 -16.14
C ARG A 115 0.14 -0.63 -17.54
N GLU A 116 -0.46 0.06 -18.50
CA GLU A 116 0.05 0.15 -19.87
C GLU A 116 1.35 0.96 -19.93
N THR A 117 1.39 2.12 -19.26
CA THR A 117 2.59 2.94 -19.11
C THR A 117 3.73 2.15 -18.47
N MET A 118 3.47 1.41 -17.38
CA MET A 118 4.48 0.57 -16.75
C MET A 118 4.99 -0.55 -17.67
N LYS A 119 4.12 -1.16 -18.48
CA LYS A 119 4.55 -2.21 -19.43
C LYS A 119 5.40 -1.65 -20.57
N ALA A 120 5.08 -0.45 -21.05
CA ALA A 120 5.80 0.19 -22.14
C ALA A 120 7.19 0.70 -21.70
N HIS A 121 7.38 0.97 -20.41
CA HIS A 121 8.64 1.49 -19.90
C HIS A 121 9.67 0.37 -19.67
N PRO A 122 10.87 0.42 -20.30
CA PRO A 122 11.86 -0.66 -20.22
C PRO A 122 12.26 -1.04 -18.79
N LEU A 123 12.47 -0.04 -17.92
CA LEU A 123 12.87 -0.25 -16.52
C LEU A 123 11.75 -0.75 -15.60
N LEU A 124 10.49 -0.80 -16.05
CA LEU A 124 9.34 -1.21 -15.23
C LEU A 124 8.71 -2.51 -15.73
N SER A 125 9.12 -2.98 -16.91
CA SER A 125 8.50 -4.11 -17.60
C SER A 125 8.56 -5.44 -16.83
N ASP A 126 9.50 -5.59 -15.90
CA ASP A 126 9.72 -6.76 -15.05
C ASP A 126 9.05 -6.65 -13.66
N MET A 127 8.37 -5.54 -13.36
CA MET A 127 7.65 -5.33 -12.11
C MET A 127 6.72 -6.51 -11.79
N ALA A 128 6.73 -6.95 -10.52
CA ALA A 128 5.94 -8.10 -10.08
C ALA A 128 4.45 -7.97 -10.44
N VAL A 129 3.88 -6.77 -10.31
CA VAL A 129 2.47 -6.49 -10.64
C VAL A 129 2.12 -6.78 -12.11
N LEU A 130 3.09 -6.72 -13.03
CA LEU A 130 2.88 -6.94 -14.46
C LEU A 130 2.95 -8.41 -14.87
N LYS A 131 3.58 -9.28 -14.05
CA LYS A 131 3.75 -10.70 -14.34
C LYS A 131 2.40 -11.40 -14.57
N ARG A 132 2.30 -12.17 -15.66
CA ARG A 132 1.09 -12.92 -16.01
C ARG A 132 0.74 -13.90 -14.89
N GLY A 133 -0.54 -13.98 -14.54
CA GLY A 133 -1.02 -14.88 -13.50
C GLY A 133 -0.77 -14.41 -12.06
N ASN A 134 -0.13 -13.25 -11.85
CA ASN A 134 0.01 -12.71 -10.51
C ASN A 134 -1.37 -12.40 -9.90
N ARG A 135 -1.59 -12.87 -8.66
CA ARG A 135 -2.81 -12.69 -7.87
C ARG A 135 -2.55 -12.05 -6.50
N LEU A 136 -1.32 -11.63 -6.21
CA LEU A 136 -0.98 -10.96 -4.96
C LEU A 136 -1.57 -9.54 -4.94
N SER A 137 -2.10 -9.13 -3.79
CA SER A 137 -2.56 -7.77 -3.51
C SER A 137 -1.49 -6.88 -2.88
N VAL A 138 -0.48 -7.47 -2.26
CA VAL A 138 0.69 -6.81 -1.68
C VAL A 138 1.92 -7.36 -2.36
N LEU A 139 2.77 -6.49 -2.90
CA LEU A 139 3.95 -6.88 -3.66
C LEU A 139 5.16 -6.03 -3.29
N PRO A 140 6.37 -6.61 -3.21
CA PRO A 140 7.58 -5.82 -3.12
C PRO A 140 7.83 -5.06 -4.43
N VAL A 141 8.45 -3.88 -4.31
CA VAL A 141 8.88 -3.03 -5.41
C VAL A 141 10.40 -2.93 -5.37
N ASP A 142 11.06 -3.30 -6.46
CA ASP A 142 12.51 -3.09 -6.60
C ASP A 142 12.81 -1.58 -6.45
N PRO A 143 13.77 -1.18 -5.58
CA PRO A 143 14.16 0.21 -5.41
C PRO A 143 14.47 0.97 -6.70
N ARG A 144 14.94 0.30 -7.77
CA ARG A 144 15.17 0.94 -9.08
C ARG A 144 13.89 1.43 -9.74
N HIS A 145 12.74 0.81 -9.47
CA HIS A 145 11.47 1.20 -10.07
C HIS A 145 10.89 2.45 -9.42
N TRP A 146 11.14 2.64 -8.13
CA TRP A 146 10.57 3.71 -7.33
C TRP A 146 10.75 5.12 -7.93
N PRO A 147 11.98 5.60 -8.23
CA PRO A 147 12.16 6.96 -8.77
C PRO A 147 11.50 7.13 -10.15
N VAL A 148 11.53 6.10 -10.99
CA VAL A 148 10.92 6.12 -12.34
C VAL A 148 9.40 6.28 -12.24
N LEU A 149 8.76 5.58 -11.30
CA LEU A 149 7.32 5.66 -11.08
C LEU A 149 6.89 7.05 -10.60
N PHE A 150 7.71 7.72 -9.78
CA PHE A 150 7.44 9.08 -9.36
C PHE A 150 7.61 10.09 -10.49
N GLU A 151 8.66 9.95 -11.30
CA GLU A 151 8.88 10.80 -12.47
C GLU A 151 7.71 10.70 -13.46
N LEU A 152 7.30 9.47 -13.81
CA LEU A 152 6.10 9.22 -14.62
C LEU A 152 4.82 9.72 -13.95
N GLY A 153 4.79 9.73 -12.61
CA GLY A 153 3.72 10.28 -11.80
C GLY A 153 3.66 11.81 -11.78
N GLY A 154 4.66 12.49 -12.36
CA GLY A 154 4.78 13.95 -12.32
C GLY A 154 5.36 14.48 -10.99
N ILE A 155 6.13 13.68 -10.26
CA ILE A 155 6.73 14.03 -8.97
C ILE A 155 8.26 14.00 -9.09
N SER A 156 8.93 15.07 -8.67
CA SER A 156 10.39 15.12 -8.70
C SER A 156 11.02 14.21 -7.64
N PRO A 157 12.19 13.57 -7.93
CA PRO A 157 12.90 12.74 -6.96
C PRO A 157 13.24 13.44 -5.64
N ALA A 158 13.50 14.74 -5.66
CA ALA A 158 13.79 15.53 -4.46
C ALA A 158 12.61 15.52 -3.47
N ARG A 159 11.38 15.58 -3.99
CA ARG A 159 10.16 15.57 -3.18
C ARG A 159 9.91 14.23 -2.48
N ILE A 160 10.44 13.13 -3.03
CA ILE A 160 10.29 11.78 -2.49
C ILE A 160 10.97 11.65 -1.13
N ASN A 161 12.21 12.12 -1.05
CA ASN A 161 13.02 12.00 0.16
C ASN A 161 12.45 12.87 1.28
N GLU A 162 11.94 14.06 0.97
CA GLU A 162 11.25 14.91 1.94
C GLU A 162 10.04 14.18 2.53
N LEU A 163 9.19 13.58 1.69
CA LEU A 163 7.94 12.95 2.14
C LEU A 163 8.15 11.69 2.99
N LEU A 164 9.22 10.93 2.75
CA LEU A 164 9.52 9.70 3.49
C LEU A 164 10.35 9.97 4.77
N ILE A 165 11.04 11.11 4.86
CA ILE A 165 11.85 11.48 6.04
C ILE A 165 11.06 12.39 7.01
N SER A 166 10.07 13.16 6.53
CA SER A 166 9.43 14.24 7.31
C SER A 166 8.40 13.83 8.36
N THR A 167 8.44 12.63 8.93
CA THR A 167 7.65 12.33 10.13
C THR A 167 8.48 11.62 11.18
N GLY A 168 9.36 12.38 11.80
CA GLY A 168 9.75 12.20 13.18
C GLY A 168 9.59 13.55 13.88
N GLY A 169 8.60 13.67 14.77
CA GLY A 169 8.50 14.76 15.73
C GLY A 169 7.40 15.78 15.47
N GLU A 170 6.25 15.58 16.11
CA GLU A 170 5.68 16.55 17.07
C GLU A 170 4.73 15.76 17.97
N ASP A 171 5.33 15.09 18.97
CA ASP A 171 4.62 14.67 20.18
C ASP A 171 4.35 15.97 20.95
N ASP A 172 3.22 16.62 20.69
CA ASP A 172 2.72 17.73 21.51
C ASP A 172 2.17 17.17 22.83
N SER A 173 3.10 16.75 23.68
CA SER A 173 2.87 16.57 25.09
C SER A 173 3.03 17.93 25.77
N SER A 174 2.03 18.80 25.60
CA SER A 174 1.86 20.02 26.39
C SER A 174 0.42 20.54 26.32
N ARG A 175 -0.49 19.95 27.10
CA ARG A 175 -1.42 20.64 28.03
C ARG A 175 -2.32 19.68 28.79
#